data_AF-A0A484BAN0-F1
#
_entry.id   AF-A0A484BAN0-F1
#
_cell.length_a   1.000
_cell.length_b   1.000
_cell.length_c   1.000
_cell.angle_alpha   90.00
_cell.angle_beta   90.00
_cell.angle_gamma   90.00
#
_symmetry.space_group_name_H-M   'P 1'
#
loop_
_entity.id
_entity.type
_entity.pdbx_description
1 polymer ?
#
loop_
_entity_poly.entity_id
_entity_poly.type
_entity_poly.pdbx_seq_one_letter_code
_entity_poly.pdbx_strand_id
1 'polypeptide(L)'
;MTEHQEDLLSNDDDESFSYCPEVEDTFTEEETEQALLFIKENNLPMADLHYALKYVRISNRAVDLDDKFKEIQQRLKKLREQDMVVVSPPKCGNLSYNFVNNPQT
;
A
#
# COMPACT_ATOMS: atom_id res chain seq x y z
N MET A 1 -10.97 10.44 70.19
CA MET A 1 -11.14 11.54 69.23
C MET A 1 -9.92 11.45 68.33
N THR A 2 -9.91 10.68 67.22
CA THR A 2 -10.45 11.06 65.88
C THR A 2 -10.17 12.54 65.63
N GLU A 3 -9.44 12.96 64.60
CA GLU A 3 -9.94 13.04 63.21
C GLU A 3 -8.80 12.86 62.18
N HIS A 4 -9.05 12.01 61.19
CA HIS A 4 -8.36 11.95 59.89
C HIS A 4 -8.98 13.00 58.96
N GLN A 5 -8.16 13.82 58.32
CA GLN A 5 -8.47 14.61 57.11
C GLN A 5 -7.19 15.44 56.84
N GLU A 6 -6.61 15.57 55.65
CA GLU A 6 -7.13 15.60 54.28
C GLU A 6 -5.98 15.08 53.38
N ASP A 7 -6.20 14.08 52.52
CA ASP A 7 -6.42 14.26 51.08
C ASP A 7 -5.86 15.63 50.62
N LEU A 8 -4.78 15.68 49.85
CA LEU A 8 -4.87 15.65 48.39
C LEU A 8 -3.57 15.08 47.83
N LEU A 9 -3.68 13.87 47.27
CA LEU A 9 -2.86 13.49 46.13
C LEU A 9 -3.06 14.57 45.06
N SER A 10 -2.12 15.51 44.97
CA SER A 10 -1.99 16.34 43.76
C SER A 10 -1.56 15.38 42.66
N ASN A 11 -2.53 14.70 42.06
CA ASN A 11 -2.41 14.27 40.68
C ASN A 11 -2.43 15.56 39.88
N ASP A 12 -1.27 16.23 39.85
CA ASP A 12 -0.93 17.10 38.75
C ASP A 12 -0.86 16.14 37.56
N ASP A 13 -2.01 15.95 36.93
CA ASP A 13 -2.11 15.46 35.57
C ASP A 13 -1.24 16.41 34.75
N ASP A 14 0.02 16.03 34.61
CA ASP A 14 0.98 16.54 33.64
C ASP A 14 0.39 16.27 32.25
N GLU A 15 -0.65 17.02 31.90
CA GLU A 15 -0.98 17.41 30.53
C GLU A 15 0.12 18.35 30.02
N SER A 16 1.37 17.90 30.19
CA SER A 16 2.52 18.41 29.48
C SER A 16 2.23 18.08 28.03
N PHE A 17 1.76 19.08 27.30
CA PHE A 17 1.72 19.06 25.84
C PHE A 17 3.11 18.60 25.39
N SER A 18 3.21 17.33 25.03
CA SER A 18 4.40 16.75 24.46
C SER A 18 4.74 17.59 23.24
N TYR A 19 5.70 18.49 23.40
CA TYR A 19 6.28 19.23 22.29
C TYR A 19 6.96 18.18 21.44
N CYS A 20 6.25 17.73 20.41
CA CYS A 20 6.87 16.95 19.36
C CYS A 20 7.86 17.89 18.68
N PRO A 21 9.18 17.67 18.82
CA PRO A 21 10.15 18.55 18.20
C PRO A 21 9.86 18.63 16.71
N GLU A 22 9.99 19.83 16.12
CA GLU A 22 9.94 19.97 14.67
C GLU A 22 10.97 19.01 14.07
N VAL A 23 10.49 17.92 13.46
CA VAL A 23 11.36 16.99 12.77
C VAL A 23 11.78 17.73 11.50
N GLU A 24 13.02 18.25 11.50
CA GLU A 24 13.61 18.80 10.30
C GLU A 24 13.63 17.71 9.23
N ASP A 25 12.79 17.87 8.20
CA ASP A 25 12.78 17.00 7.04
C ASP A 25 14.16 17.10 6.36
N THR A 26 15.00 16.08 6.56
CA THR A 26 16.26 15.96 5.84
C THR A 26 15.99 15.37 4.46
N PHE A 27 16.48 16.02 3.41
CA PHE A 27 16.37 15.55 2.03
C PHE A 27 17.72 15.00 1.56
N THR A 28 17.68 13.96 0.73
CA THR A 28 18.91 13.41 0.16
C THR A 28 19.46 14.35 -0.92
N GLU A 29 20.74 14.18 -1.26
CA GLU A 29 21.38 14.92 -2.36
C GLU A 29 20.64 14.67 -3.68
N GLU A 30 20.28 13.42 -3.96
CA GLU A 30 19.51 13.05 -5.15
C GLU A 30 18.12 13.74 -5.21
N GLU A 31 17.36 13.75 -4.11
CA GLU A 31 16.07 14.45 -4.04
C GLU A 31 16.26 15.96 -4.30
N THR A 32 17.37 16.52 -3.82
CA THR A 32 17.70 17.93 -4.00
C THR A 32 18.05 18.25 -5.45
N GLU A 33 18.85 17.43 -6.11
CA GLU A 33 19.18 17.57 -7.53
C GLU A 33 17.92 17.49 -8.39
N GLN A 34 17.07 16.51 -8.14
CA GLN A 34 15.79 16.34 -8.84
C GLN A 34 14.86 17.55 -8.62
N ALA A 35 14.80 18.08 -7.39
CA ALA A 35 13.99 19.26 -7.09
C ALA A 35 14.52 20.51 -7.83
N LEU A 36 15.84 20.70 -7.89
CA LEU A 36 16.45 21.80 -8.63
C LEU A 36 16.18 21.71 -10.13
N LEU A 37 16.25 20.50 -10.71
CA LEU A 37 15.87 20.27 -12.10
C LEU A 37 14.38 20.57 -12.33
N PHE A 38 13.50 20.09 -11.44
CA PHE A 38 12.07 20.34 -11.52
C PHE A 38 11.73 21.84 -11.50
N ILE A 39 12.38 22.62 -10.63
CA ILE A 39 12.21 24.08 -10.56
C ILE A 39 12.64 24.72 -11.87
N LYS A 40 13.80 24.31 -12.41
CA LYS A 40 14.34 24.86 -13.66
C LYS A 40 13.45 24.54 -14.86
N GLU A 41 12.96 23.31 -14.97
CA GLU A 41 12.12 22.85 -16.08
C GLU A 41 10.75 23.55 -16.09
N ASN A 42 10.19 23.80 -14.90
CA ASN A 42 8.89 24.44 -14.74
C ASN A 42 8.96 25.97 -14.57
N ASN A 43 10.16 26.56 -14.68
CA ASN A 43 10.42 27.99 -14.45
C ASN A 43 9.85 28.50 -13.11
N LEU A 44 9.98 27.69 -12.05
CA LEU A 44 9.53 28.04 -10.71
C LEU A 44 10.55 28.93 -9.99
N PRO A 45 10.12 29.80 -9.05
CA PRO A 45 11.03 30.56 -8.22
C PRO A 45 11.76 29.66 -7.22
N MET A 46 13.00 30.04 -6.85
CA MET A 46 13.77 29.28 -5.85
C MET A 46 13.13 29.27 -4.45
N ALA A 47 12.21 30.20 -4.18
CA ALA A 47 11.39 30.20 -2.97
C ALA A 47 10.56 28.92 -2.82
N ASP A 48 10.26 28.23 -3.92
CA ASP A 48 9.46 27.00 -3.93
C ASP A 48 10.32 25.73 -3.76
N LEU A 49 11.61 25.86 -3.47
CA LEU A 49 12.52 24.71 -3.33
C LEU A 49 12.01 23.67 -2.33
N HIS A 50 11.50 24.11 -1.18
CA HIS A 50 10.96 23.19 -0.17
C HIS A 50 9.72 22.43 -0.66
N TYR A 51 8.86 23.07 -1.47
CA TYR A 51 7.71 22.41 -2.07
C TYR A 51 8.13 21.42 -3.16
N ALA A 52 9.11 21.79 -4.00
CA ALA A 52 9.68 20.91 -5.01
C ALA A 52 10.32 19.66 -4.37
N LEU A 53 11.06 19.83 -3.28
CA LEU A 53 11.64 18.72 -2.50
C LEU A 53 10.57 17.75 -1.98
N LYS A 54 9.50 18.28 -1.39
CA LYS A 54 8.36 17.46 -0.93
C LYS A 54 7.67 16.73 -2.08
N TYR A 55 7.47 17.41 -3.21
CA TYR A 55 6.89 16.82 -4.40
C TYR A 55 7.72 15.64 -4.92
N VAL A 56 9.04 15.84 -5.09
CA VAL A 56 9.97 14.79 -5.53
C VAL A 56 9.90 13.58 -4.62
N ARG A 57 9.94 13.79 -3.29
CA ARG A 57 9.83 12.70 -2.31
C ARG A 57 8.54 11.89 -2.46
N ILE A 58 7.40 12.56 -2.63
CA ILE A 58 6.11 11.88 -2.83
C ILE A 58 6.11 11.12 -4.16
N SER A 59 6.65 11.74 -5.22
CA SER A 59 6.72 11.13 -6.55
C SER A 59 7.58 9.86 -6.54
N ASN A 60 8.77 9.91 -5.93
CA ASN A 60 9.67 8.76 -5.84
C ASN A 60 9.02 7.62 -5.03
N ARG A 61 8.37 7.95 -3.91
CA ARG A 61 7.63 6.96 -3.11
C ARG A 61 6.48 6.31 -3.88
N ALA A 62 5.80 7.06 -4.75
CA ALA A 62 4.71 6.52 -5.57
C ALA A 62 5.23 5.47 -6.57
N VAL A 63 6.39 5.72 -7.19
CA VAL A 63 7.04 4.76 -8.10
C VAL A 63 7.39 3.46 -7.38
N ASP A 64 7.99 3.55 -6.19
CA ASP A 64 8.32 2.36 -5.39
C ASP A 64 7.09 1.52 -5.02
N LEU A 65 5.96 2.18 -4.74
CA LEU A 65 4.70 1.51 -4.42
C LEU A 65 4.10 0.82 -5.66
N ASP A 66 4.16 1.46 -6.82
CA ASP A 66 3.68 0.89 -8.08
C ASP A 66 4.49 -0.35 -8.48
N ASP A 67 5.80 -0.33 -8.29
CA ASP A 67 6.65 -1.47 -8.62
C ASP A 67 6.43 -2.65 -7.66
N LYS A 68 6.26 -2.38 -6.36
CA LYS A 68 5.81 -3.39 -5.39
C LYS A 68 4.44 -3.96 -5.76
N PHE A 69 3.51 -3.12 -6.20
CA PHE A 69 2.19 -3.56 -6.62
C PHE A 69 2.27 -4.51 -7.82
N LYS A 70 3.09 -4.18 -8.84
CA LYS A 70 3.32 -5.05 -10.00
C LYS A 70 3.95 -6.38 -9.59
N GLU A 71 4.92 -6.38 -8.68
CA GLU A 71 5.55 -7.60 -8.16
C GLU A 71 4.52 -8.52 -7.49
N ILE A 72 3.66 -7.95 -6.62
CA ILE A 72 2.60 -8.70 -5.94
C ILE A 72 1.63 -9.30 -6.96
N GLN A 73 1.20 -8.52 -7.97
CA GLN A 73 0.31 -9.02 -9.03
C GLN A 73 0.92 -10.19 -9.80
N GLN A 74 2.20 -10.11 -10.16
CA GLN A 74 2.91 -11.20 -10.83
C GLN A 74 3.00 -12.45 -9.95
N ARG A 75 3.30 -12.28 -8.66
CA ARG A 75 3.36 -13.39 -7.70
C ARG A 75 2.00 -14.07 -7.57
N LEU A 76 0.92 -13.31 -7.43
CA LEU A 76 -0.46 -13.84 -7.35
C LEU A 76 -0.87 -14.54 -8.65
N LYS A 77 -0.45 -14.05 -9.81
CA LYS A 77 -0.67 -14.73 -11.10
C LYS A 77 0.00 -16.12 -11.10
N LYS A 78 1.27 -16.21 -10.70
CA LYS A 78 2.00 -17.49 -10.64
C LYS A 78 1.33 -18.49 -9.69
N LEU A 79 0.89 -18.04 -8.52
CA LEU A 79 0.19 -18.91 -7.56
C LEU A 79 -1.13 -19.45 -8.14
N ARG A 80 -1.94 -18.61 -8.80
CA ARG A 80 -3.17 -19.06 -9.46
C ARG A 80 -2.92 -20.10 -10.56
N GLU A 81 -1.86 -19.93 -11.34
CA GLU A 81 -1.47 -20.90 -12.37
C GLU A 81 -1.01 -22.23 -11.76
N GLN A 82 -0.33 -22.21 -10.60
CA GLN A 82 0.07 -23.40 -9.87
C GLN A 82 -1.12 -24.14 -9.23
N ASP A 83 -2.09 -23.39 -8.68
CA ASP A 83 -3.27 -23.95 -8.00
C ASP A 83 -4.36 -24.44 -8.97
N MET A 84 -4.31 -24.06 -10.25
CA MET A 84 -5.22 -24.63 -11.26
C MET A 84 -4.82 -26.08 -11.58
N VAL A 85 -5.43 -27.03 -10.87
CA VAL A 85 -5.47 -28.43 -11.31
C VAL A 85 -6.26 -28.46 -12.62
N VAL A 86 -5.56 -28.62 -13.75
CA VAL A 86 -6.20 -28.89 -15.05
C VAL A 86 -6.74 -30.33 -15.00
N VAL A 87 -7.92 -30.50 -14.40
CA VAL A 87 -8.66 -31.76 -14.48
C VAL A 87 -9.33 -31.80 -15.84
N SER A 88 -8.93 -32.76 -16.66
CA SER A 88 -9.67 -33.07 -17.88
C SER A 88 -11.10 -33.46 -17.51
N PRO A 89 -12.12 -32.96 -18.23
CA PRO A 89 -13.49 -33.44 -18.04
C PRO A 89 -13.50 -34.98 -18.11
N PRO A 90 -14.28 -35.66 -17.26
CA PRO A 90 -14.45 -37.11 -17.36
C PRO A 90 -14.83 -37.46 -18.79
N LYS A 91 -14.13 -38.40 -19.41
CA LYS A 91 -14.54 -38.93 -20.72
C LYS A 91 -15.90 -39.60 -20.51
N CYS A 92 -16.99 -38.92 -20.89
CA CYS A 92 -18.27 -39.59 -21.08
C CYS A 92 -18.02 -40.68 -22.12
N GLY A 93 -18.05 -41.95 -21.68
CA GLY A 93 -17.94 -43.09 -22.57
C GLY A 93 -18.96 -42.94 -23.70
N ASN A 94 -18.58 -43.37 -24.91
CA ASN A 94 -19.39 -43.26 -26.12
C ASN A 94 -20.84 -43.69 -25.83
N LEU A 95 -21.75 -42.72 -25.70
CA LEU A 95 -23.17 -42.99 -25.78
C LEU A 95 -23.43 -43.48 -27.21
N SER A 96 -23.58 -44.79 -27.38
CA SER A 96 -24.11 -45.33 -28.61
C SER A 96 -25.52 -44.79 -28.76
N TYR A 97 -25.71 -43.85 -29.68
CA TYR A 97 -27.01 -43.38 -30.13
C TYR A 97 -27.74 -44.51 -30.87
N ASN A 98 -28.27 -45.49 -30.14
CA ASN A 98 -29.10 -46.56 -30.70
C ASN A 98 -30.36 -46.82 -29.86
N PHE A 99 -30.83 -45.85 -29.06
CA PHE A 99 -31.98 -46.06 -28.17
C PHE A 99 -33.32 -45.52 -28.69
N VAL A 100 -33.39 -44.91 -29.88
CA VAL A 100 -34.66 -44.30 -30.35
C VAL A 100 -34.87 -44.58 -31.83
N ASN A 101 -35.07 -45.84 -32.20
CA ASN A 101 -35.73 -46.24 -33.46
C ASN A 101 -36.14 -47.71 -33.36
N ASN A 102 -37.11 -48.03 -32.51
CA ASN A 102 -37.85 -49.28 -32.67
C ASN A 102 -39.31 -49.09 -32.24
N PRO A 103 -40.23 -48.75 -33.15
CA PRO A 103 -41.65 -48.95 -32.90
C PRO A 103 -41.93 -50.46 -33.01
N GLN A 104 -41.93 -51.16 -31.88
CA GLN A 104 -42.59 -52.46 -31.80
C GLN A 104 -44.11 -52.25 -31.79
N THR A 105 -44.75 -52.88 -32.79
CA THR A 105 -46.17 -53.26 -32.96
C THR A 105 -47.22 -52.16 -33.02
#